data_AF-A0A7R9DT68-F1
#
_entry.id   AF-A0A7R9DT68-F1
#
_cell.length_a   1.000
_cell.length_b   1.000
_cell.length_c   1.000
_cell.angle_alpha   90.00
_cell.angle_beta   90.00
_cell.angle_gamma   90.00
#
_symmetry.space_group_name_H-M   'P 1'
#
loop_
_entity.id
_entity.type
_entity.pdbx_description
1 polymer ?
#
loop_
_entity_poly.entity_id
_entity_poly.type
_entity_poly.pdbx_seq_one_letter_code
_entity_poly.pdbx_strand_id
1 'polypeptide(L)'
;MEGFRFWKTGYWRSHLQGRRYHISALYVVDLRRFRRIAAGDRLRGQYQALSQDPNSLSNLDQDLPNNMIHQVAIKSLPQEWLWCETWCDNDSKRLAKTIDLCNNPLTKEAKLTAAMRIVEEWKDYDAELKRIQKKMDDSQAEDIGEVHQHTHTIEAVPAVSRLGTTYNTIFRVKPKLRDGQNVFFFVS
;
A
#
# COMPACT_ATOMS: atom_id res chain seq x y z
N MET A 1 -10.54 -9.28 20.29
CA MET A 1 -10.69 -8.57 19.00
C MET A 1 -11.96 -8.91 18.22
N GLU A 2 -12.63 -10.04 18.47
CA GLU A 2 -13.83 -10.43 17.70
C GLU A 2 -14.95 -9.37 17.66
N GLY A 3 -15.16 -8.61 18.73
CA GLY A 3 -16.16 -7.53 18.76
C GLY A 3 -15.92 -6.37 17.77
N PHE A 4 -14.70 -6.23 17.24
CA PHE A 4 -14.35 -5.21 16.26
C PHE A 4 -14.41 -5.71 14.80
N ARG A 5 -14.71 -7.01 14.59
CA ARG A 5 -14.84 -7.59 13.23
C ARG A 5 -16.22 -7.31 12.65
N PHE A 6 -16.47 -6.05 12.30
CA PHE A 6 -17.76 -5.59 11.79
C PHE A 6 -18.24 -6.37 10.55
N TRP A 7 -17.33 -6.92 9.74
CA TRP A 7 -17.67 -7.71 8.56
C TRP A 7 -18.32 -9.08 8.87
N LYS A 8 -18.28 -9.52 10.13
CA LYS A 8 -18.97 -10.75 10.58
C LYS A 8 -20.44 -10.51 10.96
N THR A 9 -20.94 -9.28 10.92
CA THR A 9 -22.32 -8.94 11.28
C THR A 9 -22.99 -8.06 10.21
N GLY A 10 -24.30 -7.83 10.37
CA GLY A 10 -25.07 -6.88 9.58
C GLY A 10 -24.97 -7.07 8.07
N TYR A 11 -24.87 -5.95 7.35
CA TYR A 11 -24.78 -5.89 5.89
C TYR A 11 -23.68 -6.78 5.33
N TRP A 12 -22.45 -6.65 5.84
CA TRP A 12 -21.28 -7.36 5.32
C TRP A 12 -21.39 -8.87 5.43
N ARG A 13 -21.89 -9.40 6.55
CA ARG A 13 -22.12 -10.84 6.69
C ARG A 13 -23.06 -11.38 5.61
N SER A 14 -24.17 -10.68 5.38
CA SER A 14 -25.18 -11.05 4.39
C SER A 14 -24.66 -10.91 2.96
N HIS A 15 -23.92 -9.83 2.69
CA HIS A 15 -23.37 -9.53 1.36
C HIS A 15 -22.25 -10.49 0.97
N LEU A 16 -21.34 -10.83 1.90
CA LEU A 16 -20.19 -11.68 1.61
C LEU A 16 -20.57 -13.15 1.38
N GLN A 17 -21.69 -13.63 1.91
CA GLN A 17 -22.21 -15.00 1.70
C GLN A 17 -21.16 -16.10 1.93
N GLY A 18 -20.39 -15.98 3.03
CA GLY A 18 -19.33 -16.92 3.37
C GLY A 18 -17.98 -16.66 2.68
N ARG A 19 -17.89 -15.67 1.78
CA ARG A 19 -16.61 -15.16 1.28
C ARG A 19 -15.90 -14.37 2.38
N ARG A 20 -14.57 -14.29 2.27
CA ARG A 20 -13.76 -13.51 3.22
C ARG A 20 -13.88 -12.03 2.91
N TYR A 21 -13.69 -11.20 3.94
CA TYR A 21 -13.50 -9.77 3.81
C TYR A 21 -12.00 -9.51 3.65
N HIS A 22 -11.61 -8.86 2.57
CA HIS A 22 -10.22 -8.67 2.15
C HIS A 22 -9.65 -7.32 2.60
N ILE A 23 -8.36 -7.28 2.90
CA ILE A 23 -7.63 -6.09 3.39
C ILE A 23 -6.89 -5.40 2.26
N SER A 24 -7.05 -4.08 2.11
CA SER A 24 -6.50 -3.29 1.00
C SER A 24 -5.00 -2.94 1.13
N ALA A 25 -4.38 -3.21 2.29
CA ALA A 25 -2.97 -2.87 2.54
C ALA A 25 -1.98 -3.58 1.60
N LEU A 26 -2.31 -4.77 1.12
CA LEU A 26 -1.50 -5.52 0.16
C LEU A 26 -2.37 -6.29 -0.83
N TYR A 27 -2.14 -6.06 -2.12
CA TYR A 27 -2.79 -6.80 -3.18
C TYR A 27 -1.96 -6.87 -4.47
N VAL A 28 -2.34 -7.81 -5.34
CA VAL A 28 -1.80 -7.94 -6.71
C VAL A 28 -2.93 -7.76 -7.71
N VAL A 29 -2.64 -7.10 -8.83
CA VAL A 29 -3.58 -6.92 -9.94
C VAL A 29 -3.02 -7.56 -11.20
N ASP A 30 -3.74 -8.51 -11.80
CA ASP A 30 -3.47 -8.90 -13.19
C ASP A 30 -4.02 -7.82 -14.12
N LEU A 31 -3.17 -6.86 -14.47
CA LEU A 31 -3.56 -5.73 -15.33
C LEU A 31 -4.06 -6.15 -16.72
N ARG A 32 -3.57 -7.27 -17.27
CA ARG A 32 -4.05 -7.75 -18.58
C ARG A 32 -5.47 -8.26 -18.46
N ARG A 33 -5.76 -9.03 -17.41
CA ARG A 33 -7.11 -9.53 -17.14
C ARG A 33 -8.06 -8.40 -16.71
N PHE A 34 -7.60 -7.50 -15.83
CA PHE A 34 -8.34 -6.33 -15.35
C PHE A 34 -8.88 -5.51 -16.52
N ARG A 35 -8.03 -5.21 -17.51
CA ARG A 35 -8.44 -4.52 -18.75
C ARG A 35 -9.36 -5.38 -19.61
N ARG A 36 -9.04 -6.66 -19.82
CA ARG A 36 -9.84 -7.57 -20.67
C ARG A 36 -11.31 -7.67 -20.24
N ILE A 37 -11.58 -7.61 -18.93
CA ILE A 37 -12.96 -7.72 -18.41
C ILE A 37 -13.60 -6.37 -18.08
N ALA A 38 -12.95 -5.25 -18.42
CA ALA A 38 -13.38 -3.90 -18.06
C ALA A 38 -13.67 -3.73 -16.55
N ALA A 39 -12.85 -4.35 -15.68
CA ALA A 39 -13.06 -4.32 -14.24
C ALA A 39 -13.09 -2.88 -13.69
N GLY A 40 -12.22 -2.01 -14.22
CA GLY A 40 -12.15 -0.61 -13.82
C GLY A 40 -13.43 0.17 -14.10
N ASP A 41 -14.10 -0.07 -15.23
CA ASP A 41 -15.37 0.59 -15.54
C ASP A 41 -16.48 0.14 -14.60
N ARG A 42 -16.53 -1.16 -14.27
CA ARG A 42 -17.47 -1.70 -13.29
C ARG A 42 -17.26 -1.11 -11.89
N LEU A 43 -16.01 -1.04 -11.44
CA LEU A 43 -15.66 -0.45 -10.16
C LEU A 43 -16.06 1.03 -10.10
N ARG A 44 -15.78 1.81 -11.16
CA ARG A 44 -16.18 3.22 -11.24
C ARG A 44 -17.69 3.40 -11.26
N GLY A 45 -18.42 2.57 -12.01
CA GLY A 45 -19.89 2.60 -12.04
C GLY A 45 -20.50 2.31 -10.68
N GLN A 46 -19.99 1.29 -9.98
CA GLN A 46 -20.43 0.96 -8.63
C GLN A 46 -20.10 2.08 -7.63
N TYR A 47 -18.89 2.63 -7.70
CA TYR A 47 -18.51 3.78 -6.88
C TYR A 47 -19.48 4.95 -7.07
N GLN A 48 -19.78 5.33 -8.32
CA GLN A 48 -20.70 6.43 -8.62
C GLN A 48 -22.11 6.23 -8.04
N ALA A 49 -22.58 4.98 -8.00
CA ALA A 49 -23.87 4.65 -7.40
C ALA A 49 -23.84 4.75 -5.86
N LEU A 50 -22.77 4.26 -5.22
CA LEU A 50 -22.64 4.22 -3.76
C LEU A 50 -22.21 5.57 -3.17
N SER A 51 -21.45 6.39 -3.91
CA SER A 51 -20.89 7.65 -3.41
C SER A 51 -21.93 8.75 -3.16
N GLN A 52 -23.19 8.52 -3.53
CA GLN A 52 -24.28 9.45 -3.24
C GLN A 52 -24.64 9.46 -1.75
N ASP A 53 -24.42 8.35 -1.03
CA ASP A 53 -24.58 8.27 0.42
C ASP A 53 -23.21 8.35 1.10
N PRO A 54 -22.94 9.40 1.90
CA PRO A 54 -21.68 9.56 2.62
C PRO A 54 -21.34 8.40 3.57
N ASN A 55 -22.33 7.59 3.98
CA ASN A 55 -22.14 6.51 4.93
C ASN A 55 -21.86 5.14 4.28
N SER A 56 -21.93 5.03 2.94
CA SER A 56 -21.88 3.75 2.25
C SER A 56 -20.47 3.17 2.06
N LEU A 57 -19.43 4.00 2.00
CA LEU A 57 -18.04 3.59 1.72
C LEU A 57 -17.06 4.18 2.74
N SER A 58 -17.11 3.67 3.97
CA SER A 58 -16.27 4.13 5.07
C SER A 58 -14.77 4.04 4.79
N ASN A 59 -14.34 2.98 4.10
CA ASN A 59 -12.97 2.79 3.61
C ASN A 59 -13.02 2.40 2.14
N LEU A 60 -13.15 3.38 1.25
CA LEU A 60 -13.37 3.19 -0.19
C LEU A 60 -12.48 2.11 -0.83
N ASP A 61 -11.19 2.15 -0.54
CA ASP A 61 -10.16 1.26 -1.10
C ASP A 61 -10.35 -0.21 -0.70
N GLN A 62 -10.96 -0.46 0.45
CA GLN A 62 -11.25 -1.80 0.96
C GLN A 62 -12.71 -2.22 0.68
N ASP A 63 -13.66 -1.33 0.94
CA ASP A 63 -15.09 -1.59 0.85
C ASP A 63 -15.52 -1.79 -0.60
N LEU A 64 -15.00 -1.02 -1.56
CA LEU A 64 -15.43 -1.15 -2.96
C LEU A 64 -15.05 -2.51 -3.59
N PRO A 65 -13.81 -3.02 -3.47
CA PRO A 65 -13.49 -4.37 -3.91
C PRO A 65 -14.31 -5.46 -3.20
N ASN A 66 -14.48 -5.36 -1.88
CA ASN A 66 -15.29 -6.32 -1.11
C ASN A 66 -16.78 -6.29 -1.49
N ASN A 67 -17.31 -5.10 -1.79
CA ASN A 67 -18.67 -4.94 -2.30
C ASN A 67 -18.81 -5.59 -3.69
N MET A 68 -17.78 -5.47 -4.52
CA MET A 68 -17.76 -6.00 -5.89
C MET A 68 -17.32 -7.46 -5.98
N ILE A 69 -17.13 -8.17 -4.86
CA ILE A 69 -16.55 -9.52 -4.79
C ILE A 69 -17.27 -10.58 -5.67
N HIS A 70 -18.57 -10.39 -5.93
CA HIS A 70 -19.37 -11.28 -6.79
C HIS A 70 -19.27 -10.93 -8.29
N GLN A 71 -18.95 -9.68 -8.62
CA GLN A 71 -18.87 -9.19 -10.00
C GLN A 71 -17.44 -9.13 -10.53
N VAL A 72 -16.46 -8.94 -9.63
CA VAL A 72 -15.04 -8.89 -9.92
C VAL A 72 -14.33 -9.88 -9.01
N ALA A 73 -13.86 -10.97 -9.60
CA ALA A 73 -13.29 -12.09 -8.84
C ALA A 73 -12.01 -11.68 -8.08
N ILE A 74 -12.03 -11.97 -6.78
CA ILE A 74 -10.90 -11.80 -5.86
C ILE A 74 -10.40 -13.18 -5.43
N LYS A 75 -9.09 -13.41 -5.58
CA LYS A 75 -8.39 -14.53 -4.97
C LYS A 75 -7.83 -14.11 -3.61
N SER A 76 -8.00 -14.95 -2.60
CA SER A 76 -7.27 -14.77 -1.33
C SER A 76 -5.81 -15.19 -1.49
N LEU A 77 -4.90 -14.31 -1.10
CA LEU A 77 -3.50 -14.63 -0.86
C LEU A 77 -3.36 -15.42 0.46
N PRO A 78 -2.33 -16.27 0.57
CA PRO A 78 -1.99 -16.92 1.85
C PRO A 78 -1.75 -15.91 2.98
N GLN A 79 -2.08 -16.29 4.22
CA GLN A 79 -2.00 -15.40 5.39
C GLN A 79 -0.59 -14.84 5.61
N GLU A 80 0.45 -15.60 5.30
CA GLU A 80 1.82 -15.17 5.56
C GLU A 80 2.27 -13.96 4.71
N TRP A 81 1.46 -13.52 3.74
CA TRP A 81 1.73 -12.33 2.96
C TRP A 81 1.48 -11.03 3.71
N LEU A 82 0.63 -11.01 4.72
CA LEU A 82 0.32 -9.80 5.50
C LEU A 82 0.11 -10.17 6.96
N TRP A 83 0.97 -9.63 7.82
CA TRP A 83 0.86 -9.75 9.26
C TRP A 83 0.59 -8.37 9.87
N CYS A 84 -0.20 -8.34 10.93
CA CYS A 84 -0.37 -7.14 11.74
C CYS A 84 -0.63 -7.52 13.20
N GLU A 85 -0.03 -6.79 14.13
CA GLU A 85 -0.02 -7.13 15.56
C GLU A 85 -1.41 -7.20 16.19
N THR A 86 -2.33 -6.38 15.70
CA THR A 86 -3.67 -6.25 16.27
C THR A 86 -4.55 -7.47 15.98
N TRP A 87 -4.33 -8.15 14.85
CA TRP A 87 -5.25 -9.17 14.34
C TRP A 87 -4.62 -10.54 14.11
N CYS A 88 -3.30 -10.64 14.13
CA CYS A 88 -2.54 -11.86 13.90
C CYS A 88 -1.83 -12.31 15.19
N ASP A 89 -1.63 -13.62 15.34
CA ASP A 89 -0.88 -14.16 16.47
C ASP A 89 0.61 -13.80 16.36
N ASN A 90 1.25 -13.48 17.49
CA ASN A 90 2.68 -13.14 17.52
C ASN A 90 3.56 -14.25 16.93
N ASP A 91 3.22 -15.51 17.18
CA ASP A 91 3.96 -16.66 16.65
C ASP A 91 3.96 -16.72 15.12
N SER A 92 2.93 -16.18 14.48
CA SER A 92 2.81 -16.14 13.02
C SER A 92 3.73 -15.08 12.37
N LYS A 93 4.22 -14.11 13.16
CA LYS A 93 5.14 -13.06 12.69
C LYS A 93 6.40 -13.65 12.07
N ARG A 94 6.89 -14.79 12.57
CA ARG A 94 8.08 -15.48 12.03
C ARG A 94 7.94 -15.93 10.57
N LEU A 95 6.70 -16.10 10.09
CA LEU A 95 6.41 -16.50 8.71
C LEU A 95 6.05 -15.30 7.83
N ALA A 96 5.88 -14.11 8.42
CA ALA A 96 5.38 -12.93 7.73
C ALA A 96 6.35 -12.49 6.63
N LYS A 97 5.80 -12.22 5.44
CA LYS A 97 6.52 -11.64 4.30
C LYS A 97 6.40 -10.12 4.27
N THR A 98 5.31 -9.58 4.80
CA THR A 98 5.11 -8.14 4.99
C THR A 98 4.38 -7.88 6.31
N ILE A 99 4.61 -6.71 6.89
CA ILE A 99 3.99 -6.27 8.14
C ILE A 99 3.24 -4.96 7.87
N ASP A 100 1.95 -4.94 8.16
CA ASP A 100 1.16 -3.70 8.22
C ASP A 100 1.10 -3.19 9.66
N LEU A 101 1.43 -1.91 9.83
CA LEU A 101 1.30 -1.18 11.09
C LEU A 101 -0.13 -0.66 11.22
N CYS A 102 -1.07 -1.61 11.34
CA CYS A 102 -2.49 -1.32 11.43
C CYS A 102 -2.83 -0.59 12.75
N ASN A 103 -3.92 0.18 12.73
CA ASN A 103 -4.41 0.84 13.94
C ASN A 103 -4.98 -0.19 14.92
N ASN A 104 -4.69 0.02 16.21
CA ASN A 104 -5.30 -0.76 17.28
C ASN A 104 -6.61 -0.08 17.73
N PRO A 105 -7.77 -0.76 17.72
CA PRO A 105 -9.02 -0.15 18.17
C PRO A 105 -9.07 0.12 19.69
N LEU A 106 -8.19 -0.49 20.48
CA LEU A 106 -8.13 -0.34 21.94
C LEU A 106 -7.10 0.68 22.41
N THR A 107 -6.09 1.00 21.58
CA THR A 107 -4.99 1.89 21.96
C THR A 107 -4.69 2.91 20.86
N LYS A 108 -4.18 4.08 21.24
CA LYS A 108 -3.80 5.15 20.29
C LYS A 108 -2.28 5.30 20.19
N GLU A 109 -1.56 4.18 20.09
CA GLU A 109 -0.11 4.21 19.88
C GLU A 109 0.21 4.89 18.54
N ALA A 110 1.19 5.79 18.54
CA ALA A 110 1.65 6.42 17.31
C ALA A 110 2.39 5.42 16.42
N LYS A 111 2.22 5.52 15.09
CA LYS A 111 2.82 4.59 14.12
C LYS A 111 4.35 4.52 14.21
N LEU A 112 5.03 5.64 14.52
CA LEU A 112 6.49 5.65 14.69
C LEU A 112 6.93 4.82 15.89
N THR A 113 6.22 4.93 17.02
CA THR A 113 6.47 4.13 18.21
C THR A 113 6.25 2.65 17.93
N ALA A 114 5.14 2.32 17.26
CA ALA A 114 4.83 0.96 16.85
C ALA A 114 5.90 0.40 15.90
N ALA A 115 6.36 1.18 14.92
CA ALA A 115 7.39 0.76 13.97
C ALA A 115 8.70 0.37 14.66
N MET A 116 9.20 1.21 15.56
CA MET A 116 10.45 0.96 16.31
C MET A 116 10.36 -0.24 17.26
N ARG A 117 9.15 -0.61 17.70
CA ARG A 117 8.89 -1.72 18.64
C ARG A 117 8.61 -3.04 17.90
N ILE A 118 7.86 -2.97 16.82
CA ILE A 118 7.37 -4.14 16.06
C ILE A 118 8.42 -4.59 15.04
N VAL A 119 9.12 -3.68 14.37
CA VAL A 119 10.06 -4.01 13.30
C VAL A 119 11.48 -3.69 13.79
N GLU A 120 12.25 -4.73 14.09
CA GLU A 120 13.57 -4.60 14.74
C GLU A 120 14.54 -3.82 13.85
N GLU A 121 14.51 -4.08 12.55
CA GLU A 121 15.37 -3.47 11.54
C GLU A 121 14.94 -2.04 11.14
N TRP A 122 13.82 -1.52 11.66
CA TRP A 122 13.31 -0.20 11.27
C TRP A 122 14.31 0.93 11.58
N LYS A 123 14.99 0.84 12.72
CA LYS A 123 15.98 1.83 13.17
C LYS A 123 17.18 1.90 12.23
N ASP A 124 17.57 0.76 11.66
CA ASP A 124 18.71 0.67 10.76
C ASP A 124 18.39 1.33 9.41
N TYR A 125 17.20 1.07 8.86
CA TYR A 125 16.73 1.73 7.64
C TYR A 125 16.55 3.24 7.82
N ASP A 126 15.97 3.67 8.94
CA ASP A 126 15.82 5.10 9.25
C ASP A 126 17.19 5.80 9.39
N ALA A 127 18.16 5.15 10.03
CA ALA A 127 19.53 5.65 10.13
C ALA A 127 20.22 5.71 8.76
N GLU A 128 20.02 4.72 7.90
CA GLU A 128 20.56 4.71 6.53
C GLU A 128 20.00 5.87 5.71
N LEU A 129 18.68 6.08 5.72
CA LEU A 129 18.04 7.20 5.02
C LEU A 129 18.54 8.55 5.52
N LYS A 130 18.71 8.72 6.83
CA LYS A 130 19.27 9.96 7.41
C LYS A 130 20.70 10.23 6.94
N ARG A 131 21.54 9.20 6.80
CA ARG A 131 22.91 9.34 6.26
C ARG A 131 22.88 9.75 4.78
N ILE A 132 21.98 9.16 4.00
CA ILE A 132 21.82 9.51 2.57
C ILE A 132 21.35 10.95 2.43
N GLN A 133 20.32 11.35 3.19
CA GLN A 133 19.81 12.72 3.20
C GLN A 133 20.90 13.73 3.55
N LYS A 134 21.68 13.47 4.61
CA LYS A 134 22.78 14.35 5.00
C LYS A 134 23.81 14.53 3.89
N LYS A 135 24.21 13.44 3.21
CA LYS A 135 25.15 13.52 2.08
C LYS A 135 24.61 14.38 0.94
N MET A 136 23.32 14.30 0.65
CA MET A 136 22.69 15.13 -0.37
C MET A 136 22.68 16.61 0.02
N ASP A 137 22.36 16.91 1.28
CA ASP A 137 22.35 18.28 1.80
C ASP A 137 23.75 18.90 1.79
N ASP A 138 24.77 18.13 2.21
CA ASP A 138 26.18 18.56 2.21
C ASP A 138 26.66 18.82 0.75
N SER A 139 26.34 17.93 -0.20
CA SER A 139 26.70 18.12 -1.62
C SER A 139 26.04 19.35 -2.26
N GLN A 140 24.80 19.66 -1.88
CA GLN A 140 24.12 20.87 -2.36
C GLN A 140 24.72 22.13 -1.75
N ALA A 141 25.19 22.08 -0.51
CA ALA A 141 25.88 23.19 0.12
C ALA A 141 27.24 23.47 -0.52
N GLU A 142 27.97 22.43 -0.95
CA GLU A 142 29.22 22.55 -1.70
C GLU A 142 29.00 23.15 -3.10
N ASP A 143 27.99 22.69 -3.85
CA ASP A 143 27.61 23.26 -5.16
C ASP A 143 27.21 24.75 -5.05
N ILE A 144 26.47 25.14 -4.01
CA ILE A 144 26.11 26.55 -3.77
C ILE A 144 27.34 27.38 -3.36
N GLY A 145 28.27 26.78 -2.61
CA GLY A 145 29.54 27.39 -2.20
C GLY A 145 30.47 27.68 -3.38
N GLU A 146 30.57 26.79 -4.36
CA GLU A 146 31.36 27.01 -5.58
C GLU A 146 30.73 28.09 -6.49
N VAL A 147 29.39 28.13 -6.60
CA VAL A 147 28.69 29.19 -7.36
C VAL A 147 28.93 30.58 -6.75
N HIS A 148 29.13 30.69 -5.44
CA HIS A 148 29.42 31.97 -4.77
C HIS A 148 30.88 32.43 -4.86
N GLN A 149 31.83 31.59 -5.27
CA GLN A 149 33.22 31.99 -5.52
C GLN A 149 33.51 32.42 -6.96
N HIS A 150 32.55 32.29 -7.87
CA HIS A 150 32.64 32.76 -9.26
C HIS A 150 31.56 33.81 -9.59
N THR A 151 31.60 34.96 -8.92
CA THR A 151 30.96 36.18 -9.46
C THR A 151 31.94 36.94 -10.35
N HIS A 152 32.19 36.40 -11.55
CA HIS A 152 32.60 37.21 -12.70
C HIS A 152 31.77 36.82 -13.93
N THR A 153 31.06 37.83 -14.45
CA THR A 153 30.29 37.90 -15.71
C THR A 153 29.10 36.94 -15.89
N ILE A 154 27.92 37.54 -16.03
CA ILE A 154 26.69 36.91 -16.47
C ILE A 154 26.86 36.53 -17.95
N GLU A 155 27.00 35.25 -18.24
CA GLU A 155 26.56 34.66 -19.51
C GLU A 155 25.56 33.54 -19.21
N ALA A 156 24.44 33.56 -19.93
CA ALA A 156 23.35 32.61 -19.77
C ALA A 156 23.80 31.21 -20.20
N VAL A 157 23.97 30.30 -19.23
CA VAL A 157 24.23 28.88 -19.49
C VAL A 157 22.88 28.15 -19.62
N PRO A 158 22.72 27.21 -20.57
CA PRO A 158 21.42 26.58 -20.82
C PRO A 158 20.99 25.70 -19.65
N ALA A 159 19.67 25.62 -19.45
CA ALA A 159 19.03 24.78 -18.45
C ALA A 159 19.51 23.32 -18.54
N VAL A 160 20.22 22.88 -17.50
CA VAL A 160 20.53 21.47 -17.29
C VAL A 160 19.21 20.75 -17.01
N SER A 161 18.77 19.97 -17.99
CA SER A 161 17.62 19.08 -17.86
C SER A 161 17.84 18.11 -16.71
N ARG A 162 16.96 18.15 -15.71
CA ARG A 162 16.86 17.12 -14.67
C ARG A 162 16.73 15.76 -15.34
N LEU A 163 17.79 14.96 -15.33
CA LEU A 163 17.69 13.53 -15.60
C LEU A 163 16.93 12.92 -14.42
N GLY A 164 15.61 12.80 -14.58
CA GLY A 164 14.76 12.04 -13.69
C GLY A 164 15.13 10.56 -13.80
N THR A 165 16.04 10.12 -12.94
CA THR A 165 16.29 8.70 -12.72
C THR A 165 15.06 8.13 -12.04
N THR A 166 14.09 7.70 -12.84
CA THR A 166 12.97 6.90 -12.36
C THR A 166 13.52 5.53 -11.98
N TYR A 167 13.80 5.34 -10.69
CA TYR A 167 13.95 4.01 -10.12
C TYR A 167 12.58 3.34 -10.14
N ASN A 168 12.19 2.85 -11.32
CA ASN A 168 11.07 1.96 -11.46
C ASN A 168 11.48 0.60 -10.90
N THR A 169 11.31 0.42 -9.59
CA THR A 169 11.27 -0.91 -8.99
C THR A 169 9.99 -1.59 -9.45
N ILE A 170 10.01 -2.11 -10.68
CA ILE A 170 8.97 -3.00 -11.17
C ILE A 170 9.21 -4.33 -10.46
N PHE A 171 8.46 -4.57 -9.38
CA PHE A 171 8.33 -5.91 -8.82
C PHE A 171 7.70 -6.80 -9.90
N ARG A 172 8.54 -7.53 -10.64
CA ARG A 172 8.10 -8.53 -11.61
C ARG A 172 7.42 -9.67 -10.84
N VAL A 173 6.09 -9.62 -10.80
CA VAL A 173 5.25 -10.65 -10.18
C VAL A 173 5.67 -12.02 -10.72
N LYS A 174 6.10 -12.92 -9.84
CA LYS A 174 6.49 -14.30 -10.22
C LYS A 174 5.32 -14.95 -10.98
N PRO A 175 5.59 -15.78 -12.01
CA PRO A 175 4.57 -16.37 -12.89
C PRO A 175 3.52 -17.25 -12.19
N LYS A 176 3.73 -17.59 -10.91
CA LYS A 176 2.88 -18.49 -10.11
C LYS A 176 1.53 -17.89 -9.67
N LEU A 177 1.27 -16.60 -9.92
CA LEU A 177 0.00 -15.94 -9.60
C LEU A 177 -0.97 -15.83 -10.77
N ARG A 178 -0.60 -16.26 -11.99
CA ARG A 178 -1.56 -16.33 -13.11
C ARG A 178 -2.47 -17.54 -12.93
N ASP A 179 -3.63 -17.36 -12.33
CA ASP A 179 -4.78 -18.19 -12.68
C ASP A 179 -5.63 -17.45 -13.72
N GLY A 180 -6.22 -18.18 -14.66
CA GLY A 180 -6.96 -17.55 -15.77
C GLY A 180 -8.27 -16.88 -15.36
N GLN A 181 -8.62 -16.85 -14.07
CA GLN A 181 -9.95 -16.48 -13.59
C GLN A 181 -9.96 -15.18 -12.78
N ASN A 182 -8.97 -14.95 -11.92
CA ASN A 182 -8.97 -13.86 -10.95
C ASN A 182 -8.29 -12.58 -11.47
N VAL A 183 -8.79 -11.44 -11.00
CA VAL A 183 -8.31 -10.11 -11.39
C VAL A 183 -7.47 -9.52 -10.27
N PHE A 184 -7.95 -9.68 -9.05
CA PHE A 184 -7.30 -9.21 -7.84
C PHE A 184 -6.89 -10.36 -6.94
N PHE A 185 -5.82 -10.14 -6.19
CA PHE A 185 -5.32 -11.04 -5.18
C PHE A 185 -5.10 -10.24 -3.90
N PHE A 186 -5.93 -10.44 -2.88
CA PHE A 186 -5.85 -9.69 -1.62
C PHE A 186 -5.58 -10.64 -0.46
N VAL A 187 -4.97 -10.16 0.63
CA VAL A 187 -4.97 -10.91 1.91
C VAL A 187 -6.33 -10.72 2.60
N SER A 188 -6.78 -11.72 3.35
CA SER A 188 -8.07 -11.77 4.03
C SER A 188 -7.91 -11.90 5.54
#